data_AF-A0A936KQH4-F1
#
_entry.id   AF-A0A936KQH4-F1
#
_cell.length_a   1.000
_cell.length_b   1.000
_cell.length_c   1.000
_cell.angle_alpha   90.00
_cell.angle_beta   90.00
_cell.angle_gamma   90.00
#
_symmetry.space_group_name_H-M   'P 1'
#
loop_
_entity.id
_entity.type
_entity.pdbx_description
1 polymer ?
#
loop_
_entity_poly.entity_id
_entity_poly.type
_entity_poly.pdbx_seq_one_letter_code
_entity_poly.pdbx_strand_id
1 'polypeptide(L)'
;MDKKISFLWAFGAGALFLVLSLVMLLFGFGNLNSQAPIVDYVIVFLTGTLIGVALVYFLRRSEQPSVFKATLIAFAVSVPFALFGITFGGMVGGIGIFFLGVSPAIFITAVGYFIGRAFAQK
;
A
#
# COMPACT_ATOMS: atom_id res chain seq x y z
N MET A 1 -7.58 13.46 24.94
CA MET A 1 -6.38 13.58 24.09
C MET A 1 -6.78 13.15 22.69
N ASP A 2 -7.04 14.11 21.82
CA ASP A 2 -7.30 13.87 20.39
C ASP A 2 -6.08 13.19 19.77
N LYS A 3 -5.99 11.87 19.89
CA LYS A 3 -4.98 11.05 19.20
C LYS A 3 -5.41 10.90 17.73
N LYS A 4 -5.66 12.03 17.06
CA LYS A 4 -5.58 12.09 15.60
C LYS A 4 -4.16 11.68 15.30
N ILE A 5 -3.96 10.44 14.86
CA ILE A 5 -2.67 9.97 14.37
C ILE A 5 -2.15 11.07 13.47
N SER A 6 -0.98 11.60 13.83
CA SER A 6 -0.39 12.69 13.09
C SER A 6 -0.37 12.25 11.65
N PHE A 7 -1.00 13.04 10.78
CA PHE A 7 -1.00 12.84 9.33
C PHE A 7 0.41 12.45 8.83
N LEU A 8 1.45 12.95 9.50
CA LEU A 8 2.85 12.59 9.30
C LEU A 8 3.16 11.09 9.35
N TRP A 9 2.55 10.31 10.24
CA TRP A 9 2.81 8.86 10.33
C TRP A 9 2.19 8.08 9.18
N ALA A 10 0.95 8.39 8.82
CA ALA A 10 0.26 7.74 7.71
C ALA A 10 0.85 8.19 6.36
N PHE A 11 1.21 9.47 6.25
CA PHE A 11 1.98 10.00 5.13
C PHE A 11 3.37 9.36 5.05
N GLY A 12 4.06 9.20 6.17
CA GLY A 12 5.37 8.54 6.24
C GLY A 12 5.31 7.09 5.79
N ALA A 13 4.29 6.33 6.22
CA ALA A 13 4.10 4.95 5.77
C ALA A 13 3.78 4.86 4.26
N GLY A 14 2.94 5.76 3.74
CA GLY A 14 2.65 5.84 2.31
C GLY A 14 3.88 6.26 1.48
N ALA A 15 4.64 7.25 1.94
CA ALA A 15 5.87 7.69 1.31
C ALA A 15 6.95 6.60 1.32
N LEU A 16 7.08 5.86 2.44
CA LEU A 16 7.99 4.71 2.52
C LEU A 16 7.61 3.64 1.51
N PHE A 17 6.32 3.34 1.34
CA PHE A 17 5.85 2.38 0.35
C PHE A 17 6.14 2.84 -1.08
N LEU A 18 6.01 4.14 -1.36
CA LEU A 18 6.35 4.73 -2.64
C LEU A 18 7.86 4.60 -2.93
N VAL A 19 8.71 4.88 -1.94
CA VAL A 19 10.16 4.67 -2.04
C VAL A 19 10.48 3.19 -2.28
N LEU A 20 9.87 2.28 -1.52
CA LEU A 20 10.07 0.83 -1.70
C LEU A 20 9.62 0.34 -3.08
N SER A 21 8.55 0.89 -3.61
CA SER A 21 8.05 0.57 -4.96
C SER A 21 9.01 1.06 -6.04
N LEU A 22 9.58 2.25 -5.89
CA LEU A 22 10.63 2.76 -6.80
C LEU A 22 11.92 1.94 -6.69
N VAL A 23 12.32 1.58 -5.47
CA VAL A 23 13.48 0.72 -5.22
C VAL A 23 13.27 -0.65 -5.85
N MET A 24 12.13 -1.29 -5.66
CA MET A 24 11.78 -2.56 -6.32
C MET A 24 11.72 -2.44 -7.83
N LEU A 25 11.28 -1.31 -8.38
CA LEU A 25 11.35 -1.07 -9.81
C LEU A 25 12.82 -0.96 -10.28
N LEU A 26 13.67 -0.23 -9.56
CA LEU A 26 15.10 -0.11 -9.89
C LEU A 26 15.87 -1.44 -9.76
N PHE A 27 15.55 -2.27 -8.77
CA PHE A 27 16.20 -3.56 -8.53
C PHE A 27 15.58 -4.73 -9.33
N GLY A 28 14.26 -4.71 -9.52
CA GLY A 28 13.51 -5.70 -10.30
C GLY A 28 13.75 -5.55 -11.80
N PHE A 29 13.94 -4.31 -12.28
CA PHE A 29 14.52 -4.03 -13.59
C PHE A 29 16.05 -4.04 -13.56
N GLY A 30 16.62 -5.07 -12.93
CA GLY A 30 18.04 -5.34 -13.00
C GLY A 30 18.51 -5.35 -14.45
N ASN A 31 19.13 -4.26 -14.88
CA ASN A 31 20.08 -4.22 -15.98
C ASN A 31 19.66 -4.80 -17.36
N LEU A 32 18.38 -4.85 -17.74
CA LEU A 32 17.99 -5.37 -19.08
C LEU A 32 17.03 -4.51 -19.90
N ASN A 33 16.53 -3.38 -19.39
CA ASN A 33 15.84 -2.42 -20.26
C ASN A 33 15.89 -1.01 -19.66
N SER A 34 16.89 -0.21 -20.06
CA SER A 34 16.93 1.24 -19.83
C SER A 34 15.85 2.01 -20.62
N GLN A 35 14.89 1.29 -21.20
CA GLN A 35 13.79 1.79 -22.01
C GLN A 35 12.42 1.60 -21.34
N ALA A 36 12.34 1.34 -20.03
CA ALA A 36 11.06 1.32 -19.34
C ALA A 36 10.31 2.64 -19.63
N PRO A 37 9.15 2.60 -20.31
CA PRO A 37 8.45 3.82 -20.69
C PRO A 37 8.08 4.63 -19.45
N ILE A 38 8.08 5.96 -19.56
CA ILE A 38 7.72 6.86 -18.45
C ILE A 38 6.37 6.52 -17.80
N VAL A 39 5.49 5.90 -18.58
CA VAL A 39 4.18 5.39 -18.16
C VAL A 39 4.30 4.36 -17.03
N ASP A 40 5.30 3.47 -17.05
CA ASP A 40 5.47 2.44 -16.02
C ASP A 40 5.84 3.07 -14.67
N TYR A 41 6.72 4.08 -14.69
CA TYR A 41 7.06 4.86 -13.50
C TYR A 41 5.85 5.59 -12.92
N VAL A 42 5.03 6.20 -13.80
CA VAL A 42 3.79 6.89 -13.38
C VAL A 42 2.81 5.89 -12.77
N ILE A 43 2.64 4.70 -13.35
CA ILE A 43 1.72 3.68 -12.82
C ILE A 43 2.19 3.18 -11.45
N VAL A 44 3.48 2.92 -11.26
CA VAL A 44 4.02 2.49 -9.97
C VAL A 44 3.87 3.59 -8.92
N PHE A 45 4.13 4.84 -9.28
CA PHE A 45 3.90 5.99 -8.41
C PHE A 45 2.43 6.11 -7.98
N LEU A 46 1.50 6.03 -8.94
CA LEU A 46 0.05 6.10 -8.67
C LEU A 46 -0.42 4.92 -7.80
N THR A 47 0.08 3.73 -8.08
CA THR A 47 -0.18 2.52 -7.28
C THR A 47 0.25 2.69 -5.83
N GLY A 48 1.50 3.11 -5.58
CA GLY A 48 2.00 3.34 -4.23
C GLY A 48 1.24 4.46 -3.51
N THR A 49 0.88 5.51 -4.25
CA THR A 49 0.07 6.62 -3.74
C THR A 49 -1.32 6.16 -3.33
N LEU A 50 -2.01 5.38 -4.16
CA LEU A 50 -3.35 4.86 -3.86
C LEU A 50 -3.35 3.96 -2.62
N ILE A 51 -2.36 3.08 -2.51
CA ILE A 51 -2.19 2.20 -1.34
C ILE A 51 -1.95 3.04 -0.07
N GLY A 52 -1.09 4.06 -0.14
CA GLY A 52 -0.84 4.99 0.96
C GLY A 52 -2.09 5.79 1.35
N VAL A 53 -2.85 6.30 0.39
CA VAL A 53 -4.10 7.02 0.61
C VAL A 53 -5.15 6.12 1.26
N ALA A 54 -5.26 4.86 0.81
CA ALA A 54 -6.15 3.88 1.42
C ALA A 54 -5.80 3.62 2.89
N LEU A 55 -4.50 3.47 3.21
CA LEU A 55 -4.04 3.36 4.59
C LEU A 55 -4.46 4.58 5.42
N VAL A 56 -4.16 5.80 4.95
CA VAL A 56 -4.54 7.05 5.64
C VAL A 56 -6.04 7.10 5.88
N TYR A 57 -6.85 6.70 4.89
CA TYR A 57 -8.31 6.66 4.96
C TYR A 57 -8.81 5.73 6.08
N PHE A 58 -8.24 4.53 6.21
CA PHE A 58 -8.63 3.58 7.26
C PHE A 58 -8.14 4.01 8.64
N LEU A 59 -6.88 4.44 8.76
CA LEU A 59 -6.32 4.88 10.04
C LEU A 59 -7.05 6.11 10.60
N ARG A 60 -7.48 7.05 9.76
CA ARG A 60 -8.28 8.21 10.19
C ARG A 60 -9.65 7.83 10.75
N ARG A 61 -10.21 6.68 10.36
CA ARG A 61 -11.48 6.15 10.88
C ARG A 61 -11.30 5.15 12.02
N SER A 62 -10.08 4.93 12.48
CA SER A 62 -9.78 4.05 13.60
C SER A 62 -9.87 4.85 14.90
N GLU A 63 -11.04 4.82 15.54
CA GLU A 63 -11.27 5.51 16.82
C GLU A 63 -10.58 4.81 18.00
N GLN A 64 -10.42 3.49 17.92
CA GLN A 64 -9.80 2.69 18.97
C GLN A 64 -8.35 2.28 18.63
N PRO A 65 -7.45 2.20 19.64
CA PRO A 65 -6.07 1.75 19.44
C PRO A 65 -5.95 0.32 18.92
N SER A 66 -6.91 -0.57 19.24
CA SER A 66 -6.98 -1.95 18.77
C SER A 66 -7.19 -2.01 17.25
N VAL A 67 -8.19 -1.28 16.75
CA VAL A 67 -8.50 -1.14 15.31
C VAL A 67 -7.30 -0.57 14.55
N PHE A 68 -6.65 0.43 15.14
CA PHE A 68 -5.46 1.06 14.56
C PHE A 68 -4.32 0.06 14.36
N LYS A 69 -3.98 -0.71 15.41
CA LYS A 69 -2.93 -1.72 15.33
C LYS A 69 -3.28 -2.83 14.33
N ALA A 70 -4.52 -3.30 14.32
CA ALA A 70 -4.98 -4.31 13.37
C ALA A 70 -4.84 -3.82 11.91
N THR A 71 -5.21 -2.57 11.65
CA THR A 71 -5.07 -1.94 10.32
C THR A 71 -3.61 -1.83 9.89
N LEU A 72 -2.71 -1.41 10.79
CA LEU A 72 -1.28 -1.32 10.49
C LEU A 72 -0.64 -2.70 10.24
N ILE A 73 -0.99 -3.71 11.04
CA ILE A 73 -0.49 -5.07 10.86
C ILE A 73 -0.95 -5.60 9.50
N ALA A 74 -2.23 -5.43 9.18
CA ALA A 74 -2.75 -5.85 7.88
C ALA A 74 -2.10 -5.11 6.72
N PHE A 75 -1.86 -3.81 6.85
CA PHE A 75 -1.11 -3.03 5.86
C PHE A 75 0.31 -3.60 5.67
N ALA A 76 1.05 -3.85 6.75
CA ALA A 76 2.38 -4.43 6.69
C ALA A 76 2.40 -5.81 6.02
N VAL A 77 1.39 -6.64 6.30
CA VAL A 77 1.19 -7.94 5.62
C VAL A 77 0.87 -7.74 4.14
N SER A 78 0.15 -6.67 3.80
CA SER A 78 -0.24 -6.36 2.42
C SER A 78 0.94 -5.90 1.54
N VAL A 79 1.96 -5.29 2.13
CA VAL A 79 3.16 -4.77 1.44
C VAL A 79 3.82 -5.82 0.53
N PRO A 80 4.21 -7.02 0.98
CA PRO A 80 4.82 -8.02 0.12
C PRO A 80 3.92 -8.45 -1.05
N PHE A 81 2.60 -8.53 -0.86
CA PHE A 81 1.66 -8.83 -1.95
C PHE A 81 1.57 -7.69 -2.95
N ALA A 82 1.55 -6.46 -2.45
CA ALA A 82 1.55 -5.26 -3.28
C ALA A 82 2.81 -5.19 -4.16
N LEU A 83 3.97 -5.45 -3.56
CA LEU A 83 5.25 -5.48 -4.28
C LEU A 83 5.30 -6.63 -5.29
N PHE A 84 4.83 -7.82 -4.91
CA PHE A 84 4.70 -8.95 -5.85
C PHE A 84 3.81 -8.58 -7.04
N GLY A 85 2.66 -7.97 -6.77
CA GLY A 85 1.72 -7.53 -7.79
C GLY A 85 2.25 -6.42 -8.68
N ILE A 86 3.11 -5.53 -8.17
CA ILE A 86 3.81 -4.52 -8.99
C ILE A 86 4.83 -5.20 -9.90
N THR A 87 5.63 -6.14 -9.37
CA THR A 87 6.68 -6.83 -10.14
C THR A 87 6.08 -7.70 -11.25
N PHE A 88 5.11 -8.56 -10.93
CA PHE A 88 4.48 -9.45 -11.91
C PHE A 88 3.41 -8.76 -12.73
N GLY A 89 2.68 -7.81 -12.14
CA GLY A 89 1.69 -7.02 -12.86
C GLY A 89 2.32 -6.17 -13.95
N GLY A 90 3.57 -5.71 -13.77
CA GLY A 90 4.34 -5.03 -14.82
C GLY A 90 4.49 -5.86 -16.10
N MET A 91 4.55 -7.19 -16.00
CA MET A 91 4.61 -8.08 -17.17
C MET A 91 3.31 -8.08 -17.99
N VAL A 92 2.18 -7.75 -17.35
CA VAL A 92 0.84 -7.68 -17.96
C VAL A 92 0.46 -6.22 -18.29
N GLY A 93 1.36 -5.27 -18.02
CA GLY A 93 1.14 -3.83 -18.13
C GLY A 93 0.39 -3.23 -16.94
N GLY A 94 0.03 -1.94 -17.05
CA GLY A 94 -0.52 -1.17 -15.93
C GLY A 94 -1.78 -1.76 -15.28
N ILE A 95 -2.60 -2.46 -16.05
CA ILE A 95 -3.80 -3.14 -15.54
C ILE A 95 -3.41 -4.28 -14.57
N GLY A 96 -2.35 -5.04 -14.88
CA GLY A 96 -1.84 -6.09 -14.03
C GLY A 96 -1.37 -5.56 -12.67
N ILE A 97 -0.67 -4.42 -12.67
CA ILE A 97 -0.21 -3.76 -11.44
C ILE A 97 -1.40 -3.38 -10.54
N PHE A 98 -2.49 -2.92 -11.13
CA PHE A 98 -3.68 -2.56 -10.37
C PHE A 98 -4.38 -3.78 -9.76
N PHE A 99 -4.65 -4.82 -10.57
CA PHE A 99 -5.37 -6.00 -10.10
C PHE A 99 -4.56 -6.90 -9.17
N LEU A 100 -3.25 -7.00 -9.37
CA LEU A 100 -2.38 -7.89 -8.59
C LEU A 100 -1.68 -7.16 -7.45
N GLY A 101 -1.43 -5.85 -7.58
CA GLY A 101 -0.74 -5.04 -6.57
C GLY A 101 -1.71 -4.23 -5.71
N VAL A 102 -2.40 -3.26 -6.33
CA VAL A 102 -3.28 -2.31 -5.62
C VAL A 102 -4.45 -3.02 -4.93
N SER A 103 -5.20 -3.81 -5.68
CA SER A 103 -6.45 -4.43 -5.18
C SER A 103 -6.21 -5.33 -3.98
N PRO A 104 -5.25 -6.28 -3.99
CA PRO A 104 -4.98 -7.12 -2.82
C PRO A 104 -4.45 -6.31 -1.64
N ALA A 105 -3.63 -5.29 -1.90
CA ALA A 105 -3.08 -4.44 -0.85
C ALA A 105 -4.17 -3.69 -0.07
N ILE A 106 -5.07 -3.04 -0.80
CA ILE A 106 -6.21 -2.31 -0.24
C ILE A 106 -7.16 -3.29 0.45
N PHE A 107 -7.44 -4.44 -0.17
CA PHE A 107 -8.32 -5.46 0.40
C PHE A 107 -7.82 -5.97 1.75
N ILE A 108 -6.55 -6.39 1.83
CA ILE A 108 -5.96 -6.89 3.07
C ILE A 108 -5.98 -5.81 4.15
N THR A 109 -5.61 -4.57 3.80
CA THR A 109 -5.65 -3.43 4.72
C THR A 109 -7.07 -3.17 5.24
N ALA A 110 -8.07 -3.22 4.36
CA ALA A 110 -9.48 -3.07 4.71
C ALA A 110 -9.96 -4.19 5.65
N VAL A 111 -9.59 -5.45 5.35
CA VAL A 111 -9.89 -6.61 6.20
C VAL A 111 -9.35 -6.39 7.62
N GLY A 112 -8.10 -5.92 7.76
CA GLY A 112 -7.53 -5.58 9.07
C GLY A 112 -8.33 -4.52 9.82
N TYR A 113 -8.79 -3.48 9.12
CA TYR A 113 -9.64 -2.45 9.70
C TYR A 113 -10.99 -3.02 10.19
N PHE A 114 -11.70 -3.78 9.35
CA PHE A 114 -13.00 -4.33 9.70
C PHE A 114 -12.92 -5.40 10.79
N ILE A 115 -11.91 -6.27 10.75
CA ILE A 115 -11.62 -7.23 11.83
C ILE A 115 -11.36 -6.46 13.13
N GLY A 116 -10.48 -5.47 13.10
CA GLY A 116 -10.19 -4.63 14.26
C GLY A 116 -11.45 -4.03 14.87
N ARG A 117 -12.37 -3.53 14.02
CA ARG A 117 -13.66 -2.99 14.48
C ARG A 117 -14.58 -4.04 15.09
N ALA A 118 -14.68 -5.23 14.50
CA ALA A 118 -15.54 -6.29 15.02
C ALA A 118 -15.10 -6.75 16.42
N PHE A 119 -13.80 -6.82 16.69
CA PHE A 119 -13.26 -7.20 18.01
C PHE A 119 -13.25 -6.06 19.03
N ALA A 120 -13.27 -4.81 18.57
CA ALA A 120 -13.32 -3.60 19.38
C ALA A 120 -14.73 -3.26 19.92
N GLN A 121 -15.77 -3.87 19.36
CA GLN A 121 -17.17 -3.71 19.78
C GLN A 121 -17.62 -4.75 20.82
N LYS A 122 -16.70 -5.61 21.28
CA LYS A 122 -16.89 -6.48 22.45
C LYS A 122 -16.40 -5.77 23.71
#